data_AF-A0A419A6C7-F1
#
_entry.id   AF-A0A419A6C7-F1
#
_cell.length_a   1.000
_cell.length_b   1.000
_cell.length_c   1.000
_cell.angle_alpha   90.00
_cell.angle_beta   90.00
_cell.angle_gamma   90.00
#
_symmetry.space_group_name_H-M   'P 1'
#
loop_
_entity.id
_entity.type
_entity.pdbx_description
1 polymer ?
#
loop_
_entity_poly.entity_id
_entity_poly.type
_entity_poly.pdbx_seq_one_letter_code
_entity_poly.pdbx_strand_id
1 'polypeptide(L)'
;MRHALLASAALFALSACLPGSTETAADPLPPGSSFAVLAIDGQPAPEGTSFQLSEDDAVAGQAPCNRFMAQLTRSGAGISISPGASTRMACLDEARSAAETRFLATLPEITAASAGPEAGQVALTDATGATRLLLGPPPAQ
;
A
#
# COMPACT_ATOMS: atom_id res chain seq x y z
N MET A 1 -29.90 -70.62 4.80
CA MET A 1 -30.25 -69.19 4.82
C MET A 1 -29.04 -68.44 5.38
N ARG A 2 -28.26 -67.82 4.49
CA ARG A 2 -28.04 -66.36 4.38
C ARG A 2 -26.95 -65.83 5.33
N HIS A 3 -25.86 -65.47 4.69
CA HIS A 3 -24.65 -64.79 5.19
C HIS A 3 -24.93 -63.53 6.02
N ALA A 4 -24.03 -63.22 6.96
CA ALA A 4 -23.76 -61.85 7.37
C ALA A 4 -22.27 -61.70 7.71
N LEU A 5 -21.50 -61.27 6.69
CA LEU A 5 -20.21 -60.59 6.82
C LEU A 5 -20.47 -59.18 7.36
N LEU A 6 -19.70 -58.72 8.35
CA LEU A 6 -19.37 -57.30 8.51
C LEU A 6 -17.93 -57.16 8.99
N ALA A 7 -17.04 -56.92 8.03
CA ALA A 7 -15.65 -56.55 8.25
C ALA A 7 -15.58 -55.10 8.76
N SER A 8 -14.91 -54.88 9.89
CA SER A 8 -14.63 -53.55 10.41
C SER A 8 -13.42 -52.98 9.66
N ALA A 9 -13.65 -51.99 8.79
CA ALA A 9 -12.59 -51.27 8.11
C ALA A 9 -12.05 -50.16 9.03
N ALA A 10 -10.82 -50.34 9.52
CA ALA A 10 -10.06 -49.27 10.15
C ALA A 10 -9.37 -48.43 9.06
N LEU A 11 -9.82 -47.18 8.86
CA LEU A 11 -9.10 -46.19 8.06
C LEU A 11 -8.46 -45.16 9.00
N PHE A 12 -7.16 -45.32 9.25
CA PHE A 12 -6.29 -44.24 9.71
C PHE A 12 -5.66 -43.59 8.47
N ALA A 13 -6.20 -42.45 8.04
CA ALA A 13 -5.58 -41.63 7.00
C ALA A 13 -4.53 -40.72 7.65
N LEU A 14 -3.27 -40.92 7.28
CA LEU A 14 -2.11 -40.14 7.73
C LEU A 14 -2.13 -38.74 7.10
N SER A 15 -1.95 -37.75 7.99
CA SER A 15 -1.40 -36.40 7.80
C SER A 15 -0.87 -36.06 6.41
N ALA A 16 -1.59 -35.22 5.67
CA ALA A 16 -1.08 -34.53 4.50
C ALA A 16 -0.22 -33.33 4.95
N CYS A 17 1.10 -33.41 4.72
CA CYS A 17 1.96 -32.22 4.67
C CYS A 17 1.55 -31.42 3.44
N LEU A 18 0.78 -30.35 3.63
CA LEU A 18 0.63 -29.35 2.57
C LEU A 18 1.97 -28.62 2.42
N PRO A 19 2.53 -28.54 1.20
CA PRO A 19 3.63 -27.62 0.94
C PRO A 19 3.10 -26.22 1.26
N GLY A 20 3.78 -25.53 2.18
CA GLY A 20 3.50 -24.12 2.40
C GLY A 20 3.62 -23.42 1.06
N SER A 21 2.49 -22.98 0.52
CA SER A 21 2.47 -22.11 -0.64
C SER A 21 3.36 -20.93 -0.27
N THR A 22 4.53 -20.85 -0.88
CA THR A 22 5.21 -19.58 -1.08
C THR A 22 4.27 -18.78 -1.96
N GLU A 23 3.26 -18.19 -1.34
CA GLU A 23 2.49 -17.12 -1.90
C GLU A 23 3.52 -16.03 -2.13
N THR A 24 3.96 -15.88 -3.38
CA THR A 24 4.71 -14.70 -3.81
C THR A 24 3.91 -13.53 -3.29
N ALA A 25 4.39 -12.90 -2.22
CA ALA A 25 3.73 -11.75 -1.63
C ALA A 25 3.53 -10.76 -2.78
N ALA A 26 2.26 -10.47 -3.10
CA ALA A 26 1.94 -9.59 -4.21
C ALA A 26 2.65 -8.25 -3.98
N ASP A 27 3.21 -7.66 -5.03
CA ASP A 27 3.83 -6.34 -4.93
C ASP A 27 2.80 -5.36 -4.33
N PRO A 28 3.05 -4.77 -3.15
CA PRO A 28 2.12 -3.85 -2.54
C PRO A 28 1.98 -2.54 -3.33
N LEU A 29 2.92 -2.20 -4.21
CA LEU A 29 2.84 -1.06 -5.12
C LEU A 29 3.02 -1.51 -6.58
N PRO A 30 2.05 -2.19 -7.19
CA PRO A 30 2.15 -2.58 -8.59
C PRO A 30 2.30 -1.34 -9.49
N PRO A 31 3.18 -1.35 -10.50
CA PRO A 31 3.19 -0.31 -11.53
C PRO A 31 1.80 -0.12 -12.16
N GLY A 32 1.46 1.12 -12.54
CA GLY A 32 0.15 1.46 -13.10
C GLY A 32 -0.99 1.58 -12.09
N SER A 33 -0.73 1.40 -10.79
CA SER A 33 -1.74 1.46 -9.74
C SER A 33 -2.11 2.89 -9.33
N SER A 34 -3.30 3.03 -8.75
CA SER A 34 -3.82 4.30 -8.23
C SER A 34 -4.45 4.07 -6.86
N PHE A 35 -4.18 5.00 -5.94
CA PHE A 35 -4.61 4.92 -4.56
C PHE A 35 -5.20 6.23 -4.05
N ALA A 36 -6.11 6.10 -3.08
CA ALA A 36 -6.41 7.18 -2.15
C ALA A 36 -5.32 7.25 -1.08
N VAL A 37 -4.94 8.46 -0.65
CA VAL A 37 -4.12 8.62 0.57
C VAL A 37 -5.08 8.71 1.75
N LEU A 38 -5.01 7.75 2.66
CA LEU A 38 -5.89 7.67 3.83
C LEU A 38 -5.31 8.43 5.03
N ALA A 39 -3.99 8.36 5.21
CA ALA A 39 -3.30 9.04 6.32
C ALA A 39 -1.90 9.53 5.95
N ILE A 40 -1.48 10.61 6.62
CA ILE A 40 -0.17 11.27 6.50
C ILE A 40 0.43 11.40 7.90
N ASP A 41 1.53 10.69 8.17
CA ASP A 41 2.13 10.53 9.51
C ASP A 41 1.08 10.22 10.59
N GLY A 42 0.19 9.26 10.31
CA GLY A 42 -0.85 8.81 11.23
C GLY A 42 -2.03 9.78 11.44
N GLN A 43 -2.06 10.93 10.75
CA GLN A 43 -3.21 11.83 10.75
C GLN A 43 -4.08 11.58 9.50
N PRO A 44 -5.42 11.66 9.60
CA PRO A 44 -6.29 11.52 8.43
C PRO A 44 -5.91 12.51 7.32
N ALA A 45 -5.79 12.01 6.10
CA ALA A 45 -5.53 12.86 4.95
C ALA A 45 -6.82 13.59 4.52
N PRO A 46 -6.73 14.86 4.07
CA PRO A 46 -7.88 15.55 3.49
C PRO A 46 -8.45 14.79 2.27
N GLU A 47 -9.77 14.85 2.10
CA GLU A 47 -10.43 14.19 0.97
C GLU A 47 -9.89 14.66 -0.38
N GLY A 48 -9.85 13.72 -1.33
CA GLY A 48 -9.31 13.92 -2.67
C GLY A 48 -7.78 13.85 -2.76
N THR A 49 -7.08 13.59 -1.64
CA THR A 49 -5.63 13.32 -1.68
C THR A 49 -5.37 11.96 -2.31
N SER A 50 -4.49 11.91 -3.31
CA SER A 50 -4.33 10.74 -4.17
C SER A 50 -2.86 10.48 -4.53
N PHE A 51 -2.54 9.21 -4.76
CA PHE A 51 -1.21 8.75 -5.17
C PHE A 51 -1.36 7.83 -6.38
N GLN A 52 -0.78 8.19 -7.52
CA GLN A 52 -0.79 7.39 -8.74
C GLN A 52 0.64 7.01 -9.10
N LEU A 53 0.85 5.74 -9.43
CA LEU A 53 2.11 5.20 -9.88
C LEU A 53 1.97 4.79 -11.35
N SER A 54 2.84 5.29 -12.22
CA SER A 54 2.86 4.88 -13.62
C SER A 54 3.57 3.53 -13.83
N GLU A 55 3.55 3.02 -15.05
CA GLU A 55 4.33 1.83 -15.46
C GLU A 55 5.85 2.06 -15.33
N ASP A 56 6.30 3.31 -15.42
CA ASP A 56 7.73 3.71 -15.38
C ASP A 56 8.15 4.22 -13.99
N ASP A 57 7.40 3.86 -12.94
CA ASP A 57 7.59 4.30 -11.55
C ASP A 57 7.52 5.84 -11.33
N ALA A 58 7.02 6.60 -12.31
CA ALA A 58 6.71 8.01 -12.10
C ALA A 58 5.49 8.12 -11.17
N VAL A 59 5.59 8.99 -10.17
CA VAL A 59 4.51 9.22 -9.20
C VAL A 59 3.90 10.57 -9.46
N ALA A 60 2.58 10.63 -9.48
CA ALA A 60 1.83 11.87 -9.54
C ALA A 60 0.55 11.80 -8.70
N GLY A 61 -0.04 12.95 -8.42
CA GLY A 61 -1.38 12.97 -7.87
C GLY A 61 -1.80 14.32 -7.32
N GLN A 62 -2.84 14.27 -6.50
CA GLN A 62 -3.34 15.40 -5.74
C GLN A 62 -2.79 15.27 -4.31
N ALA A 63 -1.84 16.13 -3.95
CA ALA A 63 -1.52 16.36 -2.54
C ALA A 63 -2.70 17.10 -1.89
N PRO A 64 -2.72 17.30 -0.57
CA PRO A 64 -3.84 17.96 0.08
C PRO A 64 -4.28 19.25 -0.61
N CYS A 65 -3.40 20.16 -1.04
CA CYS A 65 -3.81 21.39 -1.74
C CYS A 65 -3.47 21.39 -3.24
N ASN A 66 -2.29 20.90 -3.61
CA ASN A 66 -1.66 21.06 -4.91
C ASN A 66 -1.49 19.73 -5.63
N ARG A 67 -1.25 19.80 -6.94
CA ARG A 67 -0.75 18.64 -7.67
C ARG A 67 0.73 18.48 -7.41
N PHE A 68 1.18 17.24 -7.27
CA PHE A 68 2.58 16.91 -7.08
C PHE A 68 3.03 15.88 -8.12
N MET A 69 4.33 15.87 -8.34
CA MET A 69 5.03 14.84 -9.09
C MET A 69 6.27 14.41 -8.31
N ALA A 70 6.61 13.13 -8.40
CA ALA A 70 7.78 12.52 -7.79
C ALA A 70 8.24 11.34 -8.64
N GLN A 71 9.40 10.77 -8.32
CA GLN A 71 9.90 9.56 -8.96
C GLN A 71 10.11 8.50 -7.88
N LEU A 72 9.49 7.33 -8.06
CA LEU A 72 9.80 6.15 -7.27
C LEU A 72 11.00 5.43 -7.91
N THR A 73 11.91 4.94 -7.09
CA THR A 73 13.03 4.08 -7.52
C THR A 73 13.03 2.84 -6.65
N ARG A 74 13.11 1.67 -7.27
CA ARG A 74 13.14 0.38 -6.59
C ARG A 74 14.60 -0.09 -6.47
N SER A 75 14.98 -0.57 -5.30
CA SER A 75 16.33 -1.11 -5.06
C SER A 75 16.26 -2.37 -4.21
N GLY A 76 16.43 -3.53 -4.84
CA GLY A 76 16.24 -4.82 -4.17
C GLY A 76 14.82 -4.95 -3.63
N ALA A 77 14.69 -5.03 -2.30
CA ALA A 77 13.40 -5.08 -1.61
C ALA A 77 12.91 -3.70 -1.11
N GLY A 78 13.72 -2.65 -1.27
CA GLY A 78 13.38 -1.29 -0.83
C GLY A 78 12.89 -0.41 -1.98
N ILE A 79 12.35 0.75 -1.60
CA ILE A 79 11.98 1.83 -2.51
C ILE A 79 12.56 3.15 -1.99
N SER A 80 12.66 4.15 -2.85
CA SER A 80 12.90 5.53 -2.46
C SER A 80 12.06 6.43 -3.34
N ILE A 81 11.52 7.51 -2.78
CA ILE A 81 10.73 8.48 -3.55
C ILE A 81 11.48 9.81 -3.57
N SER A 82 11.89 10.23 -4.76
CA SER A 82 12.50 11.54 -4.99
C SER A 82 11.41 12.56 -5.32
N PRO A 83 11.15 13.56 -4.46
CA PRO A 83 10.17 14.60 -4.74
C PRO A 83 10.58 15.40 -5.98
N GLY A 84 9.62 15.62 -6.88
CA GLY A 84 9.79 16.47 -8.06
C GLY A 84 9.18 17.85 -7.82
N ALA A 85 8.28 18.25 -8.72
CA ALA A 85 7.58 19.53 -8.65
C ALA A 85 6.25 19.43 -7.92
N SER A 86 5.85 20.51 -7.25
CA SER A 86 4.48 20.75 -6.80
C SER A 86 4.00 22.09 -7.36
N THR A 87 2.71 22.20 -7.68
CA THR A 87 2.12 23.51 -7.96
C THR A 87 2.10 24.39 -6.70
N ARG A 88 2.00 25.71 -6.85
CA ARG A 88 1.92 26.68 -5.75
C ARG A 88 0.58 27.42 -5.77
N MET A 89 -0.52 26.70 -5.67
CA MET A 89 -1.82 27.29 -5.36
C MET A 89 -1.88 27.53 -3.84
N ALA A 90 -2.35 28.72 -3.45
CA ALA A 90 -2.65 28.99 -2.06
C ALA A 90 -4.04 28.41 -1.74
N CYS A 91 -4.09 27.46 -0.81
CA CYS A 91 -5.36 27.06 -0.20
C CYS A 91 -5.74 28.06 0.89
N LEU A 92 -7.01 28.47 0.93
CA LEU A 92 -7.55 29.32 2.01
C LEU A 92 -7.61 28.58 3.36
N ASP A 93 -7.61 27.25 3.31
CA ASP A 93 -7.64 26.37 4.47
C ASP A 93 -6.21 26.11 4.98
N GLU A 94 -5.91 26.62 6.18
CA GLU A 94 -4.63 26.46 6.85
C GLU A 94 -4.33 25.00 7.22
N ALA A 95 -5.34 24.23 7.64
CA ALA A 95 -5.16 22.82 7.99
C ALA A 95 -4.81 22.00 6.75
N ARG A 96 -5.43 22.30 5.60
CA ARG A 96 -5.10 21.69 4.31
C ARG A 96 -3.68 22.03 3.85
N SER A 97 -3.27 23.28 4.06
CA SER A 97 -1.90 23.74 3.74
C SER A 97 -0.84 23.09 4.64
N ALA A 98 -1.12 22.92 5.94
CA ALA A 98 -0.25 22.21 6.86
C ALA A 98 -0.17 20.71 6.55
N ALA A 99 -1.29 20.08 6.18
CA ALA A 99 -1.32 18.69 5.74
C ALA A 99 -0.50 18.48 4.46
N GLU A 100 -0.54 19.42 3.51
CA GLU A 100 0.29 19.37 2.31
C GLU A 100 1.78 19.46 2.63
N THR A 101 2.17 20.40 3.49
CA THR A 101 3.57 20.52 3.91
C THR A 101 4.06 19.22 4.53
N ARG A 102 3.23 18.58 5.36
CA ARG A 102 3.53 17.27 5.95
C ARG A 102 3.65 16.19 4.88
N PHE A 103 2.68 16.09 3.97
CA PHE A 103 2.68 15.12 2.88
C PHE A 103 3.96 15.18 2.04
N LEU A 104 4.37 16.38 1.61
CA LEU A 104 5.56 16.54 0.79
C LEU A 104 6.85 16.21 1.57
N ALA A 105 6.87 16.48 2.88
CA ALA A 105 7.99 16.16 3.74
C ALA A 105 8.14 14.66 4.01
N THR A 106 7.06 13.86 3.90
CA THR A 106 7.16 12.41 4.09
C THR A 106 7.71 11.66 2.89
N LEU A 107 7.50 12.18 1.67
CA LEU A 107 7.95 11.53 0.43
C LEU A 107 9.43 11.09 0.46
N PRO A 108 10.41 11.97 0.77
CA PRO A 108 11.82 11.57 0.78
C PRO A 108 12.20 10.63 1.93
N GLU A 109 11.37 10.48 2.95
CA GLU A 109 11.63 9.61 4.11
C GLU A 109 11.22 8.15 3.85
N ILE A 110 10.44 7.89 2.80
CA ILE A 110 9.91 6.56 2.49
C ILE A 110 11.03 5.66 1.95
N THR A 111 11.20 4.51 2.59
CA THR A 111 12.22 3.50 2.22
C THR A 111 11.63 2.13 1.88
N ALA A 112 10.37 1.87 2.24
CA ALA A 112 9.73 0.58 2.01
C ALA A 112 8.21 0.69 1.81
N ALA A 113 7.66 -0.28 1.08
CA ALA A 113 6.22 -0.47 0.92
C ALA A 113 5.84 -1.87 1.41
N SER A 114 4.68 -1.98 2.05
CA SER A 114 4.16 -3.23 2.60
C SER A 114 2.63 -3.22 2.62
N ALA A 115 2.01 -4.39 2.81
CA ALA A 115 0.56 -4.45 3.02
C ALA A 115 0.16 -3.62 4.24
N GLY A 116 -0.94 -2.87 4.11
CA GLY A 116 -1.51 -2.12 5.21
C GLY A 116 -2.25 -3.00 6.23
N PRO A 117 -2.81 -2.40 7.30
CA PRO A 117 -3.55 -3.12 8.33
C PRO A 117 -4.87 -3.71 7.83
N GLU A 118 -5.46 -3.17 6.78
CA GLU A 118 -6.68 -3.70 6.15
C GLU A 118 -6.43 -4.16 4.70
N ALA A 119 -7.30 -5.03 4.20
CA ALA A 119 -7.20 -5.57 2.85
C ALA A 119 -7.25 -4.46 1.78
N GLY A 120 -6.30 -4.50 0.85
CA GLY A 120 -6.19 -3.50 -0.22
C GLY A 120 -5.51 -2.18 0.19
N GLN A 121 -5.06 -2.07 1.45
CA GLN A 121 -4.23 -0.95 1.88
C GLN A 121 -2.74 -1.23 1.68
N VAL A 122 -1.98 -0.14 1.58
CA VAL A 122 -0.53 -0.17 1.44
C VAL A 122 0.08 0.81 2.43
N ALA A 123 1.00 0.34 3.24
CA ALA A 123 1.77 1.18 4.15
C ALA A 123 3.11 1.54 3.52
N LEU A 124 3.35 2.84 3.31
CA LEU A 124 4.66 3.38 2.96
C LEU A 124 5.37 3.79 4.25
N THR A 125 6.54 3.20 4.48
CA THR A 125 7.26 3.30 5.75
C THR A 125 8.66 3.86 5.56
N ASP A 126 9.18 4.47 6.60
CA ASP A 126 10.56 4.94 6.65
C ASP A 126 11.54 3.86 7.15
N ALA A 127 12.82 4.24 7.29
CA ALA A 127 13.88 3.33 7.73
C ALA A 127 13.70 2.81 9.17
N THR A 128 12.84 3.44 9.98
CA THR A 128 12.50 3.01 11.34
C THR A 128 11.30 2.06 11.37
N GLY A 129 10.62 1.89 10.24
CA GLY A 129 9.37 1.14 10.13
C GLY A 129 8.12 1.96 10.47
N ALA A 130 8.25 3.27 10.68
CA ALA A 130 7.09 4.13 10.93
C ALA A 130 6.31 4.38 9.64
N THR A 131 4.99 4.23 9.68
CA THR A 131 4.12 4.53 8.52
C THR A 131 4.06 6.03 8.29
N ARG A 132 4.50 6.43 7.10
CA ARG A 132 4.54 7.81 6.61
C ARG A 132 3.31 8.14 5.79
N LEU A 133 2.91 7.24 4.90
CA LEU A 133 1.65 7.31 4.17
C LEU A 133 0.92 5.97 4.29
N LEU A 134 -0.37 6.03 4.60
CA LEU A 134 -1.26 4.90 4.44
C LEU A 134 -2.10 5.13 3.18
N LEU A 135 -1.99 4.21 2.24
CA LEU A 135 -2.74 4.22 0.99
C LEU A 135 -3.88 3.21 1.07
N GLY A 136 -4.97 3.49 0.36
CA GLY A 136 -6.11 2.60 0.23
C GLY A 136 -6.63 2.51 -1.19
N PRO A 137 -7.65 1.67 -1.42
CA PRO A 137 -8.31 1.58 -2.72
C PRO A 137 -8.72 2.97 -3.21
N PRO A 138 -8.64 3.24 -4.52
CA PRO A 138 -9.11 4.50 -5.07
C PRO A 138 -10.62 4.66 -4.78
N PRO A 139 -11.13 5.89 -4.62
CA PRO A 139 -12.55 6.10 -4.43
C PRO A 139 -13.35 5.50 -5.60
N ALA A 140 -14.51 4.93 -5.29
CA ALA A 140 -15.43 4.45 -6.32
C ALA A 140 -15.84 5.63 -7.22
N GLN A 141 -15.73 5.44 -8.54
CA GLN A 141 -16.16 6.43 -9.53
C GLN A 141 -17.67 6.39 -9.76
#